data_AF-A0AAN9PC07-F1
#
_entry.id   AF-A0AAN9PC07-F1
#
_cell.length_a   1.000
_cell.length_b   1.000
_cell.length_c   1.000
_cell.angle_alpha   90.00
_cell.angle_beta   90.00
_cell.angle_gamma   90.00
#
_symmetry.space_group_name_H-M   'P 1'
#
loop_
_entity.id
_entity.type
_entity.pdbx_description
1 polymer ?
#
loop_
_entity_poly.entity_id
_entity_poly.type
_entity_poly.pdbx_seq_one_letter_code
_entity_poly.pdbx_strand_id
1 'polypeptide(L)'
;MTSHSSFFVNPNPTILHRHNTITLSPLSLKTCRDKLGRFSVSCSSSSSCDVVIVGAGIIGLSIARHFLTCSDLSVAIVDKAVPCSGATGAGQGNLWMTHKTPGSATWDLTCRSQQLWKMLAQSLEEQGLNPTAELGWQKSGSLLIVRTQAESDMLKGRVKQLSEAGLKAEYLCSSDLLKEEPDLLVEKDSAAAFLPDDCQLDAQRTVAYIEKANRNFASNGRYTEFYDDPVKCFIRSDSNGEVKAVQTSKNTLYSKKAVIVAAGCWTGCLIQELFRDWGMAVHVPVWPRKGHLLVLENSNLLQLNHGLMEAGYLDHPTISGLESSNHERNLSVSMVANIDTSGNLLFGSSREFVGFNTDLDESVIGYIWKRAGEFFPKLRTLSLSDLSAARKVRIGLRPYMPDGKPMIGPVPGLSNVYIAAGHEGSGLSMALGTAEMVVDMVLGYPGKVNSAPFAVHRD
;
A
#
# COMPACT_ATOMS: atom_id res chain seq x y z
N MET A 1 -10.35 5.22 -58.81
CA MET A 1 -11.62 5.44 -59.53
C MET A 1 -12.73 5.18 -58.52
N THR A 2 -13.09 6.20 -57.73
CA THR A 2 -14.12 7.25 -58.01
C THR A 2 -15.52 6.72 -57.68
N SER A 3 -16.43 7.41 -57.01
CA SER A 3 -16.46 8.71 -56.32
C SER A 3 -17.91 8.94 -55.84
N HIS A 4 -18.05 9.48 -54.63
CA HIS A 4 -18.96 10.56 -54.17
C HIS A 4 -20.47 10.60 -54.52
N SER A 5 -21.29 10.80 -53.47
CA SER A 5 -22.19 11.97 -53.26
C SER A 5 -22.89 11.85 -51.88
N SER A 6 -22.46 12.52 -50.80
CA SER A 6 -22.88 13.84 -50.28
C SER A 6 -24.38 14.01 -50.00
N PHE A 7 -24.79 14.18 -48.73
CA PHE A 7 -25.92 15.05 -48.35
C PHE A 7 -25.79 15.61 -46.91
N PHE A 8 -26.40 16.78 -46.77
CA PHE A 8 -26.24 17.89 -45.82
C PHE A 8 -26.67 17.71 -44.35
N VAL A 9 -26.27 18.72 -43.57
CA VAL A 9 -26.41 18.98 -42.13
C VAL A 9 -27.67 19.82 -41.78
N ASN A 10 -28.11 19.71 -40.50
CA ASN A 10 -28.86 20.64 -39.63
C ASN A 10 -30.42 20.57 -39.57
N PRO A 11 -31.08 21.08 -38.49
CA PRO A 11 -30.76 21.13 -37.04
C PRO A 11 -31.93 20.72 -36.08
N ASN A 12 -31.61 20.56 -34.79
CA ASN A 12 -32.42 20.60 -33.53
C ASN A 12 -33.96 20.69 -33.54
N PRO A 13 -34.59 20.06 -32.51
CA PRO A 13 -35.72 20.66 -31.81
C PRO A 13 -35.47 20.86 -30.30
N THR A 14 -35.79 22.08 -29.85
CA THR A 14 -35.91 22.58 -28.47
C THR A 14 -37.11 22.00 -27.72
N ILE A 15 -36.97 21.63 -26.44
CA ILE A 15 -38.05 21.62 -25.45
C ILE A 15 -37.54 22.17 -24.10
N LEU A 16 -38.38 23.03 -23.51
CA LEU A 16 -38.18 23.92 -22.37
C LEU A 16 -37.94 23.24 -21.00
N HIS A 17 -37.07 23.85 -20.18
CA HIS A 17 -37.15 23.75 -18.71
C HIS A 17 -37.24 25.14 -18.05
N ARG A 18 -38.20 25.25 -17.13
CA ARG A 18 -38.60 26.45 -16.38
C ARG A 18 -37.51 26.89 -15.40
N HIS A 19 -37.17 28.19 -15.41
CA HIS A 19 -36.43 28.85 -14.35
C HIS A 19 -37.34 29.19 -13.17
N ASN A 20 -36.97 28.77 -11.96
CA ASN A 20 -37.49 29.32 -10.71
C ASN A 20 -36.47 30.33 -10.17
N THR A 21 -36.86 31.60 -10.19
CA THR A 21 -36.10 32.73 -9.65
C THR A 21 -36.53 32.95 -8.20
N ILE A 22 -35.61 32.81 -7.23
CA ILE A 22 -35.82 33.28 -5.86
C ILE A 22 -34.98 34.56 -5.70
N THR A 23 -35.68 35.67 -5.51
CA THR A 23 -35.13 36.99 -5.20
C THR A 23 -34.66 37.06 -3.75
N LEU A 24 -33.40 37.45 -3.52
CA LEU A 24 -32.87 37.91 -2.23
C LEU A 24 -32.40 39.37 -2.38
N SER A 25 -32.82 40.20 -1.43
CA SER A 25 -32.63 41.65 -1.37
C SER A 25 -31.19 42.06 -0.98
N PRO A 26 -30.75 43.30 -1.31
CA PRO A 26 -29.38 43.73 -1.07
C PRO A 26 -29.23 44.35 0.33
N LEU A 27 -28.25 43.87 1.11
CA LEU A 27 -27.84 44.50 2.36
C LEU A 27 -26.32 44.70 2.39
N SER A 28 -25.95 45.95 2.11
CA SER A 28 -24.85 46.74 2.68
C SER A 28 -23.41 46.20 2.63
N LEU A 29 -22.63 46.81 1.72
CA LEU A 29 -21.18 46.94 1.81
C LEU A 29 -20.79 47.70 3.09
N LYS A 30 -20.20 47.01 4.06
CA LYS A 30 -19.31 47.63 5.06
C LYS A 30 -17.92 47.04 4.93
N THR A 31 -17.01 47.89 4.48
CA THR A 31 -15.56 47.74 4.54
C THR A 31 -15.09 47.41 5.96
N CYS A 32 -14.43 46.26 6.13
CA CYS A 32 -13.56 45.98 7.27
C CYS A 32 -12.11 45.95 6.77
N ARG A 33 -11.49 47.14 6.73
CA ARG A 33 -10.06 47.27 7.04
C ARG A 33 -9.89 47.01 8.54
N ASP A 34 -8.73 46.49 8.91
CA ASP A 34 -8.24 46.26 10.27
C ASP A 34 -8.77 45.01 10.98
N LYS A 35 -8.06 43.90 10.74
CA LYS A 35 -7.74 42.87 11.75
C LYS A 35 -6.55 42.03 11.27
N LEU A 36 -5.38 42.65 11.21
CA LEU A 36 -4.11 41.94 11.33
C LEU A 36 -4.00 41.46 12.78
N GLY A 37 -4.68 40.36 13.08
CA GLY A 37 -4.46 39.61 14.30
C GLY A 37 -3.05 39.03 14.25
N ARG A 38 -2.18 39.46 15.16
CA ARG A 38 -0.97 38.70 15.51
C ARG A 38 -1.42 37.29 15.86
N PHE A 39 -1.15 36.33 14.98
CA PHE A 39 -1.16 34.93 15.37
C PHE A 39 -0.13 34.80 16.49
N SER A 40 -0.59 34.47 17.69
CA SER A 40 0.29 34.01 18.75
C SER A 40 0.95 32.74 18.24
N VAL A 41 2.23 32.85 17.91
CA VAL A 41 3.10 31.70 17.65
C VAL A 41 3.06 30.85 18.92
N SER A 42 2.33 29.73 18.88
CA SER A 42 2.57 28.69 19.88
C SER A 42 4.04 28.34 19.75
N CYS A 43 4.76 28.31 20.87
CA CYS A 43 6.18 28.03 20.89
C CYS A 43 6.39 26.59 20.37
N SER A 44 6.65 26.44 19.07
CA SER A 44 6.94 25.13 18.50
C SER A 44 8.30 24.69 19.03
N SER A 45 8.37 23.49 19.61
CA SER A 45 9.64 22.90 19.98
C SER A 45 10.47 22.68 18.72
N SER A 46 11.73 23.10 18.76
CA SER A 46 12.67 22.88 17.67
C SER A 46 13.54 21.68 17.96
N SER A 47 13.83 20.90 16.93
CA SER A 47 14.73 19.75 17.01
C SER A 47 15.53 19.65 15.73
N SER A 48 16.77 19.15 15.80
CA SER A 48 17.65 19.00 14.64
C SER A 48 18.12 17.56 14.52
N CYS A 49 18.12 17.05 13.30
CA CYS A 49 18.59 15.72 12.96
C CYS A 49 19.20 15.74 11.54
N ASP A 50 19.85 14.65 11.14
CA ASP A 50 20.41 14.55 9.80
C ASP A 50 19.33 14.20 8.77
N VAL A 51 18.38 13.36 9.14
CA VAL A 51 17.33 12.85 8.26
C VAL A 51 15.96 13.00 8.91
N VAL A 52 15.01 13.63 8.20
CA VAL A 52 13.59 13.67 8.60
C VAL A 52 12.78 12.75 7.69
N ILE A 53 11.99 11.84 8.26
CA ILE A 53 11.10 10.93 7.52
C ILE A 53 9.65 11.30 7.83
N VAL A 54 8.87 11.55 6.78
CA VAL A 54 7.44 11.87 6.86
C VAL A 54 6.62 10.63 6.54
N GLY A 55 5.98 10.05 7.55
CA GLY A 55 5.15 8.85 7.49
C GLY A 55 5.79 7.67 8.24
N ALA A 56 5.09 7.15 9.24
CA ALA A 56 5.47 6.01 10.09
C ALA A 56 4.71 4.71 9.73
N GLY A 57 4.38 4.54 8.44
CA GLY A 57 4.04 3.23 7.89
C GLY A 57 5.27 2.33 7.77
N ILE A 58 5.08 1.09 7.30
CA ILE A 58 6.18 0.13 7.16
C ILE A 58 7.34 0.67 6.30
N ILE A 59 7.06 1.44 5.25
CA ILE A 59 8.09 2.03 4.38
C ILE A 59 8.98 3.00 5.18
N GLY A 60 8.38 3.99 5.83
CA GLY A 60 9.14 5.01 6.57
C GLY A 60 9.91 4.44 7.77
N LEU A 61 9.30 3.53 8.53
CA LEU A 61 9.98 2.87 9.65
C LEU A 61 11.13 1.96 9.20
N SER A 62 11.00 1.31 8.04
CA SER A 62 12.08 0.52 7.45
C SER A 62 13.24 1.40 6.96
N ILE A 63 12.93 2.56 6.35
CA ILE A 63 13.94 3.55 5.96
C ILE A 63 14.68 4.07 7.20
N ALA A 64 13.95 4.42 8.26
CA ALA A 64 14.53 4.84 9.53
C ALA A 64 15.49 3.77 10.08
N ARG A 65 15.01 2.51 10.16
CA ARG A 65 15.80 1.38 10.61
C ARG A 65 17.09 1.23 9.80
N HIS A 66 16.99 1.27 8.48
CA HIS A 66 18.13 1.04 7.61
C HIS A 66 19.20 2.13 7.81
N PHE A 67 18.83 3.42 7.88
CA PHE A 67 19.77 4.51 8.25
C PHE A 67 20.45 4.28 9.60
N LEU A 68 19.68 3.90 10.62
CA LEU A 68 20.18 3.67 11.97
C LEU A 68 21.19 2.51 12.03
N THR A 69 20.98 1.47 11.22
CA THR A 69 21.85 0.29 11.21
C THR A 69 23.09 0.41 10.33
N CYS A 70 23.08 1.23 9.28
CA CYS A 70 24.18 1.28 8.30
C CYS A 70 24.98 2.60 8.29
N SER A 71 24.62 3.57 9.11
CA SER A 71 25.30 4.87 9.19
C SER A 71 25.32 5.41 10.61
N ASP A 72 25.95 6.57 10.83
CA ASP A 72 25.91 7.33 12.09
C ASP A 72 24.89 8.48 12.11
N LEU A 73 24.07 8.59 11.07
CA LEU A 73 23.08 9.67 10.94
C LEU A 73 21.99 9.57 12.01
N SER A 74 21.56 10.73 12.50
CA SER A 74 20.39 10.90 13.36
C SER A 74 19.12 11.01 12.51
N VAL A 75 18.06 10.33 12.95
CA VAL A 75 16.79 10.20 12.22
C VAL A 75 15.63 10.69 13.08
N ALA A 76 14.84 11.63 12.57
CA ALA A 76 13.53 11.95 13.11
C ALA A 76 12.44 11.35 12.21
N ILE A 77 11.46 10.66 12.78
CA ILE A 77 10.25 10.24 12.06
C ILE A 77 9.04 11.01 12.56
N VAL A 78 8.22 11.50 11.64
CA VAL A 78 6.97 12.22 11.94
C VAL A 78 5.80 11.58 11.24
N ASP A 79 4.68 11.41 11.96
CA ASP A 79 3.42 10.96 11.39
C ASP A 79 2.24 11.77 11.95
N LYS A 80 1.19 11.90 11.16
CA LYS A 80 -0.05 12.56 11.56
C LYS A 80 -0.85 11.77 12.60
N ALA A 81 -0.55 10.48 12.75
CA ALA A 81 -1.15 9.55 13.69
C ALA A 81 -0.03 8.73 14.37
N VAL A 82 -0.33 7.51 14.80
CA VAL A 82 0.63 6.54 15.34
C VAL A 82 1.06 5.53 14.26
N PRO A 83 2.21 4.84 14.44
CA PRO A 83 2.66 3.78 13.54
C PRO A 83 1.57 2.77 13.17
N CYS A 84 1.67 2.21 11.97
CA CYS A 84 0.76 1.17 11.47
C CYS A 84 -0.71 1.61 11.24
N SER A 85 -1.09 2.87 11.50
CA SER A 85 -2.49 3.36 11.37
C SER A 85 -3.02 3.46 9.92
N GLY A 86 -2.14 3.36 8.92
CA GLY A 86 -2.51 3.46 7.51
C GLY A 86 -2.73 2.10 6.83
N ALA A 87 -2.40 2.03 5.54
CA ALA A 87 -2.47 0.80 4.75
C ALA A 87 -1.68 -0.37 5.35
N THR A 88 -0.61 -0.09 6.11
CA THR A 88 0.21 -1.11 6.77
C THR A 88 -0.61 -1.98 7.72
N GLY A 89 -1.31 -1.39 8.70
CA GLY A 89 -2.08 -2.16 9.69
C GLY A 89 -3.39 -2.74 9.14
N ALA A 90 -3.87 -2.22 8.01
CA ALA A 90 -5.06 -2.72 7.34
C ALA A 90 -4.80 -3.89 6.38
N GLY A 91 -3.54 -4.23 6.09
CA GLY A 91 -3.18 -5.28 5.13
C GLY A 91 -3.27 -6.71 5.68
N GLN A 92 -3.19 -7.70 4.78
CA GLN A 92 -3.19 -9.14 5.13
C GLN A 92 -1.82 -9.67 5.56
N GLY A 93 -0.74 -8.94 5.32
CA GLY A 93 0.61 -9.37 5.70
C GLY A 93 1.37 -10.20 4.66
N ASN A 94 0.79 -10.43 3.48
CA ASN A 94 1.33 -11.36 2.50
C ASN A 94 2.65 -10.86 1.87
N LEU A 95 3.65 -11.74 1.83
CA LEU A 95 4.91 -11.54 1.11
C LEU A 95 4.99 -12.38 -0.16
N TRP A 96 3.84 -12.68 -0.78
CA TRP A 96 3.75 -13.69 -1.84
C TRP A 96 4.36 -13.26 -3.18
N MET A 97 5.06 -14.18 -3.84
CA MET A 97 5.56 -14.05 -5.21
C MET A 97 4.61 -14.63 -6.25
N THR A 98 3.61 -15.43 -5.85
CA THR A 98 2.76 -16.17 -6.78
C THR A 98 2.06 -15.29 -7.83
N HIS A 99 1.82 -14.02 -7.49
CA HIS A 99 1.18 -13.01 -8.36
C HIS A 99 2.18 -12.01 -8.98
N LYS A 100 3.49 -12.15 -8.76
CA LYS A 100 4.54 -11.30 -9.35
C LYS A 100 4.98 -11.83 -10.70
N THR A 101 5.43 -10.93 -11.58
CA THR A 101 5.84 -11.30 -12.95
C THR A 101 7.36 -11.17 -13.07
N PRO A 102 8.09 -12.26 -13.35
CA PRO A 102 9.52 -12.21 -13.66
C PRO A 102 9.85 -11.16 -14.73
N GLY A 103 10.92 -10.39 -14.51
CA GLY A 103 11.35 -9.33 -15.42
C GLY A 103 10.49 -8.06 -15.42
N SER A 104 9.42 -8.00 -14.63
CA SER A 104 8.69 -6.74 -14.41
C SER A 104 9.54 -5.72 -13.65
N ALA A 105 9.19 -4.44 -13.76
CA ALA A 105 9.92 -3.35 -13.11
C ALA A 105 10.07 -3.53 -11.58
N THR A 106 9.12 -4.19 -10.92
CA THR A 106 9.14 -4.42 -9.46
C THR A 106 9.76 -5.76 -9.05
N TRP A 107 10.12 -6.63 -10.02
CA TRP A 107 10.60 -7.98 -9.74
C TRP A 107 11.86 -7.98 -8.86
N ASP A 108 12.93 -7.34 -9.31
CA ASP A 108 14.21 -7.33 -8.61
C ASP A 108 14.10 -6.67 -7.23
N LEU A 109 13.31 -5.59 -7.13
CA LEU A 109 13.04 -4.92 -5.85
C LEU A 109 12.32 -5.85 -4.88
N THR A 110 11.33 -6.59 -5.36
CA THR A 110 10.57 -7.54 -4.53
C THR A 110 11.45 -8.71 -4.10
N CYS A 111 12.23 -9.30 -5.02
CA CYS A 111 13.18 -10.38 -4.72
C CYS A 111 14.21 -9.93 -3.68
N ARG A 112 14.80 -8.74 -3.84
CA ARG A 112 15.77 -8.20 -2.87
C ARG A 112 15.12 -7.99 -1.51
N SER A 113 13.92 -7.42 -1.48
CA SER A 113 13.19 -7.19 -0.23
C SER A 113 12.81 -8.51 0.47
N GLN A 114 12.42 -9.55 -0.28
CA GLN A 114 12.20 -10.88 0.28
C GLN A 114 13.46 -11.49 0.89
N GLN A 115 14.61 -11.34 0.23
CA GLN A 115 15.89 -11.79 0.78
C GLN A 115 16.18 -11.09 2.11
N LEU A 116 15.99 -9.77 2.18
CA LEU A 116 16.17 -8.99 3.40
C LEU A 116 15.21 -9.42 4.52
N TRP A 117 13.96 -9.74 4.19
CA TRP A 117 13.01 -10.27 5.15
C TRP A 117 13.43 -11.64 5.71
N LYS A 118 13.88 -12.55 4.84
CA LYS A 118 14.41 -13.86 5.24
C LYS A 118 15.65 -13.72 6.12
N MET A 119 16.57 -12.82 5.78
CA MET A 119 17.75 -12.50 6.59
C MET A 119 17.37 -11.94 7.96
N LEU A 120 16.35 -11.07 8.03
CA LEU A 120 15.87 -10.54 9.30
C LEU A 120 15.28 -11.67 10.18
N ALA A 121 14.42 -12.51 9.61
CA ALA A 121 13.86 -13.66 10.33
C ALA A 121 14.96 -14.61 10.83
N GLN A 122 15.94 -14.96 9.99
CA GLN A 122 17.08 -15.79 10.39
C GLN A 122 17.90 -15.13 11.51
N SER A 123 18.17 -13.82 11.42
CA SER A 123 18.93 -13.12 12.45
C SER A 123 18.24 -13.12 13.82
N LEU A 124 16.90 -13.18 13.86
CA LEU A 124 16.14 -13.34 15.09
C LEU A 124 16.34 -14.72 15.69
N GLU A 125 16.30 -15.78 14.87
CA GLU A 125 16.56 -17.15 15.31
C GLU A 125 17.99 -17.28 15.88
N GLU A 126 18.98 -16.68 15.23
CA GLU A 126 20.38 -16.66 15.68
C GLU A 126 20.55 -15.92 17.02
N GLN A 127 19.68 -14.96 17.32
CA GLN A 127 19.61 -14.25 18.62
C GLN A 127 18.79 -15.01 19.68
N GLY A 128 18.27 -16.20 19.35
CA GLY A 128 17.40 -16.98 20.23
C GLY A 128 15.97 -16.45 20.36
N LEU A 129 15.54 -15.57 19.44
CA LEU A 129 14.17 -15.05 19.36
C LEU A 129 13.34 -15.88 18.38
N ASN A 130 12.02 -15.86 18.56
CA ASN A 130 11.09 -16.54 17.67
C ASN A 130 10.54 -15.56 16.60
N PRO A 131 10.86 -15.72 15.31
CA PRO A 131 10.38 -14.82 14.25
C PRO A 131 8.86 -14.74 14.14
N THR A 132 8.14 -15.83 14.43
CA THR A 132 6.67 -15.83 14.46
C THR A 132 6.14 -14.95 15.59
N ALA A 133 6.79 -14.97 16.76
CA ALA A 133 6.39 -14.12 17.88
C ALA A 133 6.69 -12.64 17.64
N GLU A 134 7.86 -12.33 17.08
CA GLU A 134 8.36 -10.96 16.88
C GLU A 134 7.78 -10.28 15.64
N LEU A 135 7.65 -11.00 14.52
CA LEU A 135 7.24 -10.43 13.22
C LEU A 135 5.89 -10.96 12.73
N GLY A 136 5.35 -12.00 13.36
CA GLY A 136 4.28 -12.78 12.74
C GLY A 136 4.75 -13.56 11.51
N TRP A 137 6.04 -13.92 11.43
CA TRP A 137 6.62 -14.64 10.31
C TRP A 137 6.02 -16.05 10.19
N GLN A 138 5.32 -16.31 9.09
CA GLN A 138 4.72 -17.61 8.77
C GLN A 138 5.16 -18.07 7.38
N LYS A 139 5.64 -19.31 7.28
CA LYS A 139 5.95 -19.98 6.01
C LYS A 139 4.73 -20.79 5.56
N SER A 140 3.63 -20.11 5.26
CA SER A 140 2.36 -20.74 4.91
C SER A 140 2.30 -21.20 3.46
N GLY A 141 3.23 -20.79 2.60
CA GLY A 141 3.09 -20.98 1.16
C GLY A 141 1.90 -20.20 0.57
N SER A 142 1.81 -20.17 -0.75
CA SER A 142 0.68 -19.52 -1.42
C SER A 142 0.18 -20.30 -2.63
N LEU A 143 -1.13 -20.22 -2.87
CA LEU A 143 -1.85 -20.84 -3.97
C LEU A 143 -2.55 -19.76 -4.79
N LEU A 144 -2.19 -19.64 -6.08
CA LEU A 144 -2.96 -18.88 -7.06
C LEU A 144 -3.93 -19.83 -7.77
N ILE A 145 -5.22 -19.68 -7.48
CA ILE A 145 -6.28 -20.60 -7.90
C ILE A 145 -6.93 -20.10 -9.19
N VAL A 146 -7.12 -21.03 -10.13
CA VAL A 146 -7.90 -20.85 -11.35
C VAL A 146 -9.04 -21.86 -11.39
N ARG A 147 -10.12 -21.55 -12.12
CA ARG A 147 -11.33 -22.38 -12.14
C ARG A 147 -11.76 -22.84 -13.52
N THR A 148 -11.13 -22.32 -14.58
CA THR A 148 -11.44 -22.69 -15.97
C THR A 148 -10.27 -23.41 -16.62
N GLN A 149 -10.58 -24.23 -17.63
CA GLN A 149 -9.56 -24.94 -18.40
C GLN A 149 -8.57 -24.00 -19.09
N ALA A 150 -9.05 -22.87 -19.63
CA ALA A 150 -8.21 -21.88 -20.29
C ALA A 150 -7.20 -21.24 -19.31
N GLU A 151 -7.66 -20.84 -18.13
CA GLU A 151 -6.76 -20.31 -17.08
C GLU A 151 -5.78 -21.37 -16.58
N SER A 152 -6.23 -22.62 -16.42
CA SER A 152 -5.41 -23.77 -16.03
C SER A 152 -4.24 -24.01 -16.99
N ASP A 153 -4.47 -23.91 -18.30
CA ASP A 153 -3.41 -24.06 -19.29
C ASP A 153 -2.43 -22.87 -19.28
N MET A 154 -2.92 -21.64 -19.08
CA MET A 154 -2.05 -20.46 -18.89
C MET A 154 -1.21 -20.57 -17.61
N LEU A 155 -1.77 -21.16 -16.55
CA LEU A 155 -1.12 -21.30 -15.25
C LEU A 155 0.14 -22.18 -15.32
N LYS A 156 0.16 -23.21 -16.17
CA LYS A 156 1.37 -24.03 -16.41
C LYS A 156 2.52 -23.20 -16.95
N GLY A 157 2.22 -22.29 -17.90
CA GLY A 157 3.20 -21.34 -18.44
C GLY A 157 3.74 -20.41 -17.35
N ARG A 158 2.85 -19.91 -16.48
CA ARG A 158 3.23 -19.08 -15.33
C ARG A 158 4.12 -19.82 -14.34
N VAL A 159 3.76 -21.05 -13.96
CA VAL A 159 4.58 -21.90 -13.06
C VAL A 159 5.97 -22.08 -13.65
N LYS A 160 6.08 -22.41 -14.94
CA LYS A 160 7.36 -22.54 -15.63
C LYS A 160 8.19 -21.24 -15.57
N GLN A 161 7.58 -20.09 -15.85
CA GLN A 161 8.28 -18.78 -15.78
C GLN A 161 8.80 -18.48 -14.37
N LEU A 162 8.02 -18.78 -13.32
CA LEU A 162 8.43 -18.58 -11.94
C LEU A 162 9.58 -19.53 -11.56
N SER A 163 9.52 -20.80 -12.00
CA SER A 163 10.60 -21.77 -11.81
C SER A 163 11.89 -21.37 -12.51
N GLU A 164 11.81 -20.92 -13.77
CA GLU A 164 12.96 -20.42 -14.53
C GLU A 164 13.57 -19.15 -13.91
N ALA A 165 12.76 -18.36 -13.21
CA ALA A 165 13.21 -17.21 -12.43
C ALA A 165 13.78 -17.58 -11.04
N GLY A 166 13.93 -18.88 -10.74
CA GLY A 166 14.56 -19.38 -9.53
C GLY A 166 13.64 -19.58 -8.32
N LEU A 167 12.32 -19.45 -8.49
CA LEU A 167 11.36 -19.74 -7.42
C LEU A 167 10.97 -21.22 -7.43
N LYS A 168 10.78 -21.82 -6.26
CA LYS A 168 10.10 -23.10 -6.16
C LYS A 168 8.61 -22.89 -6.44
N ALA A 169 8.16 -23.29 -7.62
CA ALA A 169 6.78 -23.17 -8.08
C ALA A 169 6.30 -24.52 -8.64
N GLU A 170 5.11 -24.93 -8.24
CA GLU A 170 4.52 -26.22 -8.58
C GLU A 170 3.12 -26.00 -9.18
N TYR A 171 2.77 -26.77 -10.20
CA TYR A 171 1.41 -26.81 -10.74
C TYR A 171 0.64 -27.92 -10.05
N LEU A 172 -0.46 -27.57 -9.39
CA LEU A 172 -1.39 -28.51 -8.78
C LEU A 172 -2.61 -28.68 -9.68
N CYS A 173 -2.85 -29.91 -10.12
CA CYS A 173 -4.11 -30.27 -10.77
C CYS A 173 -5.25 -30.35 -9.73
N SER A 174 -6.49 -30.48 -10.18
CA SER A 174 -7.66 -30.55 -9.28
C SER A 174 -7.53 -31.61 -8.19
N SER A 175 -7.03 -32.81 -8.49
CA SER A 175 -6.88 -33.85 -7.46
C SER A 175 -5.80 -33.54 -6.42
N ASP A 176 -4.74 -32.83 -6.77
CA ASP A 176 -3.69 -32.46 -5.83
C ASP A 176 -4.06 -31.21 -5.05
N LEU A 177 -4.70 -30.23 -5.71
CA LEU A 177 -5.26 -29.05 -5.05
C LEU A 177 -6.28 -29.43 -3.96
N LEU A 178 -7.14 -30.42 -4.21
CA LEU A 178 -8.11 -30.89 -3.21
C LEU A 178 -7.43 -31.59 -2.02
N LYS A 179 -6.28 -32.24 -2.22
CA LYS A 179 -5.51 -32.82 -1.10
C LYS A 179 -4.88 -31.72 -0.25
N GLU A 180 -4.35 -30.68 -0.89
CA GLU A 180 -3.72 -29.55 -0.21
C GLU A 180 -4.75 -28.65 0.50
N GLU A 181 -5.95 -28.47 -0.05
CA GLU A 181 -7.02 -27.65 0.54
C GLU A 181 -8.38 -28.38 0.52
N PRO A 182 -8.66 -29.27 1.49
CA PRO A 182 -9.84 -30.14 1.47
C PRO A 182 -11.19 -29.41 1.55
N ASP A 183 -11.21 -28.20 2.13
CA ASP A 183 -12.41 -27.39 2.30
C ASP A 183 -12.72 -26.50 1.08
N LEU A 184 -11.80 -26.43 0.11
CA LEU A 184 -11.95 -25.67 -1.12
C LEU A 184 -12.89 -26.41 -2.09
N LEU A 185 -13.76 -25.66 -2.77
CA LEU A 185 -14.51 -26.16 -3.92
C LEU A 185 -13.55 -26.33 -5.10
N VAL A 186 -13.19 -27.58 -5.38
CA VAL A 186 -12.32 -27.93 -6.50
C VAL A 186 -13.13 -28.65 -7.58
N GLU A 187 -13.31 -28.00 -8.72
CA GLU A 187 -13.97 -28.58 -9.89
C GLU A 187 -12.94 -29.24 -10.82
N LYS A 188 -13.41 -29.98 -11.83
CA LYS A 188 -12.55 -30.74 -12.74
C LYS A 188 -11.42 -29.91 -13.34
N ASP A 189 -11.76 -28.70 -13.79
CA ASP A 189 -10.85 -27.78 -14.49
C ASP A 189 -10.15 -26.79 -13.55
N SER A 190 -10.37 -26.91 -12.23
CA SER A 190 -9.66 -26.12 -11.24
C SER A 190 -8.20 -26.55 -11.12
N ALA A 191 -7.31 -25.59 -10.91
CA ALA A 191 -5.89 -25.82 -10.70
C ALA A 191 -5.29 -24.71 -9.83
N ALA A 192 -4.05 -24.89 -9.37
CA ALA A 192 -3.32 -23.86 -8.65
C ALA A 192 -1.83 -23.82 -9.00
N ALA A 193 -1.25 -22.61 -8.94
CA ALA A 193 0.19 -22.45 -8.85
C ALA A 193 0.55 -22.34 -7.36
N PHE A 194 1.35 -23.29 -6.90
CA PHE A 194 1.79 -23.40 -5.51
C PHE A 194 3.22 -22.92 -5.34
N LEU A 195 3.45 -21.96 -4.46
CA LEU A 195 4.77 -21.50 -4.06
C LEU A 195 4.97 -21.79 -2.57
N PRO A 196 5.63 -22.90 -2.19
CA PRO A 196 5.79 -23.30 -0.79
C PRO A 196 6.66 -22.36 0.04
N ASP A 197 7.57 -21.61 -0.60
CA ASP A 197 8.50 -20.70 0.09
C ASP A 197 7.89 -19.31 0.36
N ASP A 198 6.67 -19.06 -0.12
CA ASP A 198 5.98 -17.81 0.14
C ASP A 198 5.63 -17.67 1.63
N CYS A 199 5.77 -16.44 2.13
CA CYS A 199 5.66 -16.13 3.54
C CYS A 199 4.59 -15.07 3.80
N GLN A 200 4.24 -14.92 5.08
CA GLN A 200 3.38 -13.87 5.60
C GLN A 200 3.99 -13.27 6.87
N LEU A 201 3.64 -12.01 7.13
CA LEU A 201 3.93 -11.26 8.35
C LEU A 201 2.63 -10.91 9.08
N ASP A 202 2.74 -10.61 10.37
CA ASP A 202 1.75 -9.77 11.04
C ASP A 202 2.24 -8.32 11.02
N ALA A 203 1.44 -7.43 10.42
CA ALA A 203 1.84 -6.05 10.23
C ALA A 203 2.06 -5.30 11.56
N GLN A 204 1.25 -5.58 12.59
CA GLN A 204 1.34 -4.91 13.89
C GLN A 204 2.58 -5.38 14.65
N ARG A 205 2.82 -6.69 14.72
CA ARG A 205 4.03 -7.27 15.33
C ARG A 205 5.29 -6.76 14.64
N THR A 206 5.32 -6.81 13.31
CA THR A 206 6.46 -6.34 12.51
C THR A 206 6.77 -4.87 12.77
N VAL A 207 5.74 -4.00 12.75
CA VAL A 207 5.92 -2.57 13.03
C VAL A 207 6.40 -2.35 14.46
N ALA A 208 5.80 -3.01 15.45
CA ALA A 208 6.22 -2.90 16.85
C ALA A 208 7.67 -3.36 17.06
N TYR A 209 8.09 -4.43 16.40
CA TYR A 209 9.48 -4.91 16.43
C TYR A 209 10.44 -3.86 15.84
N ILE A 210 10.15 -3.35 14.64
CA ILE A 210 11.01 -2.35 13.98
C ILE A 210 11.09 -1.07 14.83
N GLU A 211 9.96 -0.61 15.35
CA GLU A 211 9.89 0.58 16.20
C GLU A 211 10.72 0.40 17.47
N LYS A 212 10.51 -0.70 18.21
CA LYS A 212 11.32 -1.04 19.39
C LYS A 212 12.81 -1.08 19.06
N ALA A 213 13.17 -1.68 17.94
CA ALA A 213 14.57 -1.79 17.54
C ALA A 213 15.17 -0.43 17.13
N ASN A 214 14.39 0.48 16.54
CA ASN A 214 14.80 1.85 16.25
C ASN A 214 14.98 2.68 17.53
N ARG A 215 14.09 2.51 18.52
CA ARG A 215 14.20 3.21 19.83
C ARG A 215 15.47 2.85 20.61
N ASN A 216 16.13 1.73 20.34
CA ASN A 216 17.44 1.42 20.93
C ASN A 216 18.51 2.47 20.58
N PHE A 217 18.31 3.27 19.52
CA PHE A 217 19.20 4.35 19.12
C PHE A 217 18.84 5.71 19.75
N ALA A 218 17.72 5.81 20.47
CA ALA A 218 17.24 7.05 21.07
C ALA A 218 18.12 7.51 22.25
N SER A 219 18.66 6.58 23.04
CA SER A 219 19.56 6.91 24.18
C SER A 219 20.83 7.63 23.75
N ASN A 220 21.29 7.37 22.52
CA ASN A 220 22.46 8.03 21.93
C ASN A 220 22.07 9.26 21.09
N GLY A 221 20.81 9.71 21.17
CA GLY A 221 20.29 10.88 20.45
C GLY A 221 20.14 10.67 18.94
N ARG A 222 20.17 9.43 18.45
CA ARG A 222 20.15 9.12 17.02
C ARG A 222 18.77 8.86 16.45
N TYR A 223 17.74 8.71 17.28
CA TYR A 223 16.38 8.47 16.82
C TYR A 223 15.34 9.18 17.69
N THR A 224 14.41 9.88 17.04
CA THR A 224 13.33 10.62 17.69
C THR A 224 12.02 10.44 16.93
N GLU A 225 10.90 10.33 17.66
CA GLU A 225 9.58 10.05 17.12
C GLU A 225 8.62 11.21 17.40
N PHE A 226 7.85 11.62 16.38
CA PHE A 226 6.86 12.69 16.45
C PHE A 226 5.51 12.19 15.89
N TYR A 227 4.69 11.60 16.76
CA TYR A 227 3.38 11.06 16.40
C TYR A 227 2.24 12.03 16.75
N ASP A 228 1.07 11.82 16.13
CA ASP A 228 -0.08 12.73 16.21
C ASP A 228 0.32 14.18 15.87
N ASP A 229 1.24 14.33 14.92
CA ASP A 229 1.85 15.61 14.59
C ASP A 229 1.96 15.81 13.07
N PRO A 230 0.83 16.10 12.39
CA PRO A 230 0.80 16.22 10.94
C PRO A 230 1.75 17.32 10.44
N VAL A 231 2.51 16.97 9.39
CA VAL A 231 3.30 17.94 8.61
C VAL A 231 2.38 18.99 7.99
N LYS A 232 2.81 20.26 8.06
CA LYS A 232 2.08 21.42 7.55
C LYS A 232 2.79 22.08 6.38
N CYS A 233 4.10 22.29 6.48
CA CYS A 233 4.89 22.87 5.40
C CYS A 233 6.36 22.42 5.45
N PHE A 234 7.08 22.64 4.36
CA PHE A 234 8.53 22.58 4.32
C PHE A 234 9.09 23.99 4.37
N ILE A 235 10.21 24.17 5.08
CA ILE A 235 10.91 25.44 5.16
C ILE A 235 12.13 25.33 4.25
N ARG A 236 12.17 26.18 3.22
CA ARG A 236 13.27 26.26 2.26
C ARG A 236 14.38 27.15 2.80
N SER A 237 15.62 26.84 2.43
CA SER A 237 16.75 27.74 2.61
C SER A 237 16.81 28.74 1.47
N ASP A 238 16.95 30.02 1.80
CA ASP A 238 17.09 31.10 0.80
C ASP A 238 18.44 31.02 0.06
N SER A 239 19.45 30.36 0.64
CA SER A 239 20.82 30.34 0.11
C SER A 239 21.05 29.30 -0.99
N ASN A 240 20.46 28.11 -0.87
CA ASN A 240 20.69 27.00 -1.80
C ASN A 240 19.40 26.36 -2.32
N GLY A 241 18.24 26.83 -1.86
CA GLY A 241 16.94 26.30 -2.30
C GLY A 241 16.64 24.89 -1.79
N GLU A 242 17.39 24.37 -0.82
CA GLU A 242 17.11 23.07 -0.20
C GLU A 242 16.06 23.17 0.89
N VAL A 243 15.45 22.05 1.26
CA VAL A 243 14.54 21.99 2.41
C VAL A 243 15.36 21.87 3.69
N LYS A 244 15.41 22.94 4.50
CA LYS A 244 16.17 22.95 5.76
C LYS A 244 15.37 22.42 6.96
N ALA A 245 14.04 22.43 6.88
CA ALA A 245 13.20 21.92 7.96
C ALA A 245 11.81 21.47 7.48
N VAL A 246 11.21 20.59 8.28
CA VAL A 246 9.81 20.16 8.18
C VAL A 246 9.04 20.80 9.34
N GLN A 247 8.07 21.63 9.02
CA GLN A 247 7.16 22.23 10.00
C GLN A 247 5.96 21.30 10.20
N THR A 248 5.71 20.95 11.44
CA THR A 248 4.55 20.15 11.86
C THR A 248 3.56 21.02 12.62
N SER A 249 2.48 20.43 13.12
CA SER A 249 1.50 21.14 13.95
C SER A 249 2.05 21.55 15.33
N LYS A 250 3.06 20.84 15.84
CA LYS A 250 3.62 21.04 17.19
C LYS A 250 5.11 21.40 17.17
N ASN A 251 5.84 21.04 16.13
CA ASN A 251 7.30 21.04 16.09
C ASN A 251 7.87 21.66 14.81
N THR A 252 9.13 22.06 14.89
CA THR A 252 9.95 22.40 13.71
C THR A 252 11.17 21.48 13.69
N LEU A 253 11.23 20.59 12.69
CA LEU A 253 12.26 19.56 12.57
C LEU A 253 13.29 19.96 11.51
N TYR A 254 14.47 20.41 11.93
CA TYR A 254 15.55 20.77 11.04
C TYR A 254 16.26 19.52 10.52
N SER A 255 16.42 19.43 9.19
CA SER A 255 17.16 18.37 8.51
C SER A 255 18.47 18.90 7.98
N LYS A 256 19.57 18.22 8.29
CA LYS A 256 20.91 18.58 7.80
C LYS A 256 21.28 17.91 6.48
N LYS A 257 20.65 16.77 6.15
CA LYS A 257 21.05 15.92 5.01
C LYS A 257 19.89 15.55 4.10
N ALA A 258 18.78 15.04 4.62
CA ALA A 258 17.68 14.58 3.77
C ALA A 258 16.30 14.68 4.42
N VAL A 259 15.27 14.89 3.59
CA VAL A 259 13.86 14.74 3.94
C VAL A 259 13.27 13.64 3.06
N ILE A 260 12.70 12.60 3.66
CA ILE A 260 12.06 11.50 2.92
C ILE A 260 10.56 11.53 3.14
N VAL A 261 9.78 11.59 2.06
CA VAL A 261 8.32 11.55 2.09
C VAL A 261 7.84 10.12 1.81
N ALA A 262 7.39 9.44 2.85
CA ALA A 262 6.85 8.08 2.84
C ALA A 262 5.40 8.04 3.37
N ALA A 263 4.62 9.08 3.07
CA ALA A 263 3.29 9.34 3.63
C ALA A 263 2.16 8.51 2.99
N GLY A 264 2.46 7.33 2.44
CA GLY A 264 1.46 6.44 1.83
C GLY A 264 0.59 7.16 0.80
N CYS A 265 -0.74 6.97 0.87
CA CYS A 265 -1.69 7.56 -0.08
C CYS A 265 -1.85 9.08 0.05
N TRP A 266 -1.30 9.68 1.12
CA TRP A 266 -1.29 11.13 1.33
C TRP A 266 -0.10 11.82 0.64
N THR A 267 0.85 11.06 0.09
CA THR A 267 2.06 11.62 -0.54
C THR A 267 1.73 12.58 -1.68
N GLY A 268 0.77 12.22 -2.54
CA GLY A 268 0.39 13.05 -3.69
C GLY A 268 -0.16 14.42 -3.29
N CYS A 269 -1.18 14.45 -2.42
CA CYS A 269 -1.76 15.69 -1.94
C CYS A 269 -0.77 16.51 -1.09
N LEU A 270 0.04 15.84 -0.27
CA LEU A 270 1.05 16.51 0.55
C LEU A 270 2.06 17.24 -0.34
N ILE A 271 2.67 16.56 -1.32
CA ILE A 271 3.63 17.19 -2.24
C ILE A 271 3.01 18.33 -3.04
N GLN A 272 1.77 18.14 -3.53
CA GLN A 272 1.06 19.18 -4.27
C GLN A 272 0.79 20.44 -3.43
N GLU A 273 0.44 20.28 -2.16
CA GLU A 273 0.24 21.40 -1.24
C GLU A 273 1.57 22.07 -0.89
N LEU A 274 2.59 21.29 -0.55
CA LEU A 274 3.90 21.78 -0.11
C LEU A 274 4.62 22.58 -1.20
N PHE A 275 4.49 22.19 -2.47
CA PHE A 275 5.24 22.79 -3.58
C PHE A 275 4.46 23.85 -4.37
N ARG A 276 3.17 24.05 -4.04
CA ARG A 276 2.30 25.03 -4.71
C ARG A 276 2.92 26.42 -4.73
N ASP A 277 3.42 26.88 -3.58
CA ASP A 277 3.96 28.23 -3.42
C ASP A 277 5.38 28.38 -3.97
N TRP A 278 6.05 27.26 -4.31
CA TRP A 278 7.40 27.25 -4.86
C TRP A 278 7.44 27.24 -6.38
N GLY A 279 6.28 27.21 -7.04
CA GLY A 279 6.17 27.15 -8.50
C GLY A 279 6.77 25.88 -9.10
N MET A 280 6.95 24.82 -8.30
CA MET A 280 7.54 23.56 -8.74
C MET A 280 6.43 22.59 -9.19
N ALA A 281 6.48 22.17 -10.45
CA ALA A 281 5.56 21.18 -11.01
C ALA A 281 6.12 19.77 -10.81
N VAL A 282 5.95 19.20 -9.61
CA VAL A 282 6.27 17.79 -9.34
C VAL A 282 4.98 16.99 -9.35
N HIS A 283 4.81 16.13 -10.35
CA HIS A 283 3.62 15.31 -10.48
C HIS A 283 3.77 13.98 -9.71
N VAL A 284 2.99 13.82 -8.63
CA VAL A 284 3.01 12.61 -7.79
C VAL A 284 1.60 11.99 -7.80
N PRO A 285 1.28 11.11 -8.77
CA PRO A 285 -0.07 10.58 -8.98
C PRO A 285 -0.41 9.41 -8.03
N VAL A 286 -0.08 9.56 -6.74
CA VAL A 286 -0.45 8.57 -5.72
C VAL A 286 -1.88 8.84 -5.29
N TRP A 287 -2.77 7.87 -5.50
CA TRP A 287 -4.19 7.99 -5.15
C TRP A 287 -4.59 6.98 -4.06
N PRO A 288 -5.53 7.34 -3.17
CA PRO A 288 -6.08 6.38 -2.22
C PRO A 288 -7.00 5.38 -2.93
N ARG A 289 -6.67 4.08 -2.81
CA ARG A 289 -7.56 2.98 -3.23
C ARG A 289 -8.01 2.21 -2.00
N LYS A 290 -9.27 2.35 -1.64
CA LYS A 290 -9.85 1.74 -0.44
C LYS A 290 -9.96 0.22 -0.62
N GLY A 291 -9.76 -0.50 0.48
CA GLY A 291 -9.99 -1.93 0.57
C GLY A 291 -10.51 -2.35 1.92
N HIS A 292 -11.39 -3.34 1.91
CA HIS A 292 -11.90 -4.02 3.09
C HIS A 292 -11.29 -5.42 3.20
N LEU A 293 -11.02 -5.82 4.44
CA LEU A 293 -10.76 -7.20 4.83
C LEU A 293 -11.76 -7.60 5.90
N LEU A 294 -12.47 -8.69 5.68
CA LEU A 294 -13.27 -9.37 6.68
C LEU A 294 -12.33 -10.25 7.51
N VAL A 295 -12.38 -10.13 8.83
CA VAL A 295 -11.61 -10.96 9.76
C VAL A 295 -12.59 -11.70 10.66
N LEU A 296 -12.42 -13.00 10.80
CA LEU A 296 -13.17 -13.85 11.70
C LEU A 296 -12.24 -14.39 12.78
N GLU A 297 -12.46 -13.95 14.01
CA GLU A 297 -11.59 -14.24 15.14
C GLU A 297 -11.78 -15.68 15.64
N ASN A 298 -10.67 -16.40 15.85
CA ASN A 298 -10.63 -17.76 16.43
C ASN A 298 -11.63 -18.76 15.82
N SER A 299 -11.85 -18.68 14.51
CA SER A 299 -12.90 -19.42 13.85
C SER A 299 -12.34 -20.68 13.18
N ASN A 300 -12.62 -21.87 13.72
CA ASN A 300 -12.31 -23.16 13.07
C ASN A 300 -13.33 -23.52 11.97
N LEU A 301 -13.83 -22.52 11.25
CA LEU A 301 -14.90 -22.69 10.26
C LEU A 301 -14.41 -23.43 9.02
N LEU A 302 -13.14 -23.26 8.67
CA LEU A 302 -12.48 -23.87 7.54
C LEU A 302 -11.11 -24.40 7.96
N GLN A 303 -10.73 -25.52 7.37
CA GLN A 303 -9.33 -25.91 7.29
C GLN A 303 -8.69 -25.18 6.11
N LEU A 304 -7.72 -24.32 6.39
CA LEU A 304 -6.94 -23.60 5.40
C LEU A 304 -5.45 -23.83 5.69
N ASN A 305 -4.76 -24.51 4.78
CA ASN A 305 -3.35 -24.88 5.00
C ASN A 305 -2.39 -23.83 4.45
N HIS A 306 -2.78 -23.12 3.38
CA HIS A 306 -1.96 -22.13 2.69
C HIS A 306 -2.65 -20.77 2.57
N GLY A 307 -1.93 -19.78 2.06
CA GLY A 307 -2.52 -18.53 1.59
C GLY A 307 -3.14 -18.70 0.20
N LEU A 308 -4.42 -18.37 0.02
CA LEU A 308 -5.14 -18.55 -1.24
C LEU A 308 -5.41 -17.20 -1.91
N MET A 309 -5.30 -17.16 -3.23
CA MET A 309 -5.64 -16.02 -4.08
C MET A 309 -6.31 -16.50 -5.35
N GLU A 310 -7.45 -15.94 -5.73
CA GLU A 310 -8.03 -16.19 -7.06
C GLU A 310 -7.25 -15.46 -8.16
N ALA A 311 -7.19 -16.04 -9.35
CA ALA A 311 -6.54 -15.45 -10.51
C ALA A 311 -7.16 -14.12 -10.95
N GLY A 312 -8.48 -13.94 -10.84
CA GLY A 312 -9.17 -12.67 -11.15
C GLY A 312 -8.66 -11.47 -10.34
N TYR A 313 -7.98 -11.70 -9.22
CA TYR A 313 -7.27 -10.65 -8.47
C TYR A 313 -6.23 -9.90 -9.33
N LEU A 314 -5.66 -10.58 -10.33
CA LEU A 314 -4.61 -10.08 -11.23
C LEU A 314 -5.14 -9.16 -12.34
N ASP A 315 -6.43 -9.22 -12.67
CA ASP A 315 -7.04 -8.44 -13.75
C ASP A 315 -7.56 -7.06 -13.25
N HIS A 316 -7.62 -6.88 -11.93
CA HIS A 316 -8.01 -5.62 -11.27
C HIS A 316 -6.97 -4.48 -11.16
N PRO A 317 -5.72 -4.55 -11.65
CA PRO A 317 -4.84 -3.38 -11.80
C PRO A 317 -5.36 -2.38 -12.85
N THR A 318 -6.10 -2.88 -13.84
CA THR A 318 -6.63 -2.11 -14.97
C THR A 318 -8.14 -1.92 -14.82
N ILE A 319 -8.65 -0.72 -15.14
CA ILE A 319 -10.08 -0.41 -15.27
C ILE A 319 -10.68 -1.13 -16.52
N SER A 320 -10.19 -2.32 -16.87
CA SER A 320 -10.62 -3.05 -18.05
C SER A 320 -10.64 -4.56 -17.80
N GLY A 321 -11.84 -5.07 -17.49
CA GLY A 321 -12.31 -6.41 -17.89
C GLY A 321 -11.95 -7.59 -16.97
N LEU A 322 -12.87 -7.99 -16.08
CA LEU A 322 -13.68 -9.22 -16.23
C LEU A 322 -14.73 -9.34 -15.09
N GLU A 323 -16.00 -9.27 -15.48
CA GLU A 323 -17.20 -9.96 -14.97
C GLU A 323 -17.52 -10.16 -13.46
N SER A 324 -17.10 -9.26 -12.57
CA SER A 324 -17.83 -9.02 -11.30
C SER A 324 -17.95 -7.55 -10.90
N SER A 325 -17.57 -6.64 -11.79
CA SER A 325 -17.64 -5.20 -11.55
C SER A 325 -19.09 -4.70 -11.69
N ASN A 326 -19.67 -4.25 -10.58
CA ASN A 326 -20.70 -3.21 -10.64
C ASN A 326 -20.03 -1.96 -11.24
N HIS A 327 -20.11 -1.81 -12.57
CA HIS A 327 -19.47 -0.73 -13.33
C HIS A 327 -19.92 0.66 -12.84
N GLU A 328 -21.10 0.74 -12.24
CA GLU A 328 -21.62 1.97 -11.62
C GLU A 328 -20.85 2.41 -10.36
N ARG A 329 -20.20 1.48 -9.64
CA ARG A 329 -19.53 1.77 -8.35
C ARG A 329 -18.00 1.66 -8.37
N ASN A 330 -17.36 1.34 -9.50
CA ASN A 330 -15.91 1.11 -9.58
C ASN A 330 -15.37 0.19 -8.46
N LEU A 331 -16.18 -0.80 -8.06
CA LEU A 331 -15.89 -1.75 -6.99
C LEU A 331 -15.51 -3.10 -7.60
N SER A 332 -14.38 -3.64 -7.17
CA SER A 332 -13.98 -5.03 -7.45
C SER A 332 -13.77 -5.79 -6.14
N VAL A 333 -14.27 -7.02 -6.07
CA VAL A 333 -14.06 -7.95 -4.96
C VAL A 333 -13.52 -9.25 -5.52
N SER A 334 -12.40 -9.70 -4.97
CA SER A 334 -11.77 -10.96 -5.32
C SER A 334 -11.54 -11.78 -4.06
N MET A 335 -11.49 -13.09 -4.17
CA MET A 335 -11.11 -13.99 -3.08
C MET A 335 -9.60 -14.00 -2.85
N VAL A 336 -9.21 -13.61 -1.65
CA VAL A 336 -7.93 -13.87 -1.02
C VAL A 336 -8.23 -14.36 0.39
N ALA A 337 -7.75 -15.54 0.75
CA ALA A 337 -7.97 -16.12 2.07
C ALA A 337 -6.64 -16.50 2.73
N ASN A 338 -6.50 -16.21 4.03
CA ASN A 338 -5.35 -16.65 4.80
C ASN A 338 -5.70 -16.72 6.30
N ILE A 339 -4.84 -17.40 7.06
CA ILE A 339 -4.90 -17.44 8.52
C ILE A 339 -3.74 -16.61 9.09
N ASP A 340 -4.03 -15.72 10.04
CA ASP A 340 -2.98 -14.99 10.76
C ASP A 340 -2.38 -15.82 11.90
N THR A 341 -1.28 -15.34 12.50
CA THR A 341 -0.59 -16.06 13.59
C THR A 341 -1.45 -16.26 14.85
N SER A 342 -2.58 -15.55 14.95
CA SER A 342 -3.52 -15.70 16.05
C SER A 342 -4.62 -16.70 15.74
N GLY A 343 -4.59 -17.34 14.56
CA GLY A 343 -5.63 -18.28 14.12
C GLY A 343 -6.87 -17.61 13.57
N ASN A 344 -6.84 -16.30 13.30
CA ASN A 344 -7.98 -15.62 12.69
C ASN A 344 -8.02 -15.91 11.20
N LEU A 345 -9.22 -16.09 10.66
CA LEU A 345 -9.45 -16.29 9.23
C LEU A 345 -9.72 -14.93 8.58
N LEU A 346 -8.97 -14.61 7.53
CA LEU A 346 -9.07 -13.36 6.81
C LEU A 346 -9.60 -13.61 5.41
N PHE A 347 -10.62 -12.86 5.02
CA PHE A 347 -11.12 -12.78 3.67
C PHE A 347 -10.91 -11.37 3.13
N GLY A 348 -10.11 -11.28 2.10
CA GLY A 348 -9.86 -10.10 1.32
C GLY A 348 -10.13 -10.37 -0.16
N SER A 349 -10.04 -9.38 -1.03
CA SER A 349 -10.09 -7.96 -0.65
C SER A 349 -10.92 -7.17 -1.65
N SER A 350 -11.59 -6.14 -1.17
CA SER A 350 -12.21 -5.16 -2.04
C SER A 350 -11.20 -4.11 -2.52
N ARG A 351 -11.54 -3.47 -3.63
CA ARG A 351 -10.80 -2.38 -4.26
C ARG A 351 -11.81 -1.38 -4.84
N GLU A 352 -11.74 -0.14 -4.40
CA GLU A 352 -12.62 0.94 -4.86
C GLU A 352 -11.92 2.31 -4.78
N PHE A 353 -12.31 3.23 -5.67
CA PHE A 353 -11.83 4.60 -5.70
C PHE A 353 -12.90 5.54 -5.15
N VAL A 354 -12.85 5.81 -3.84
CA VAL A 354 -13.80 6.66 -3.10
C VAL A 354 -13.08 7.81 -2.36
N GLY A 355 -11.91 8.20 -2.85
CA GLY A 355 -11.05 9.19 -2.18
C GLY A 355 -10.53 8.66 -0.84
N PHE A 356 -10.50 9.54 0.16
CA PHE A 356 -10.00 9.22 1.51
C PHE A 356 -11.09 8.71 2.47
N ASN A 357 -12.27 8.32 1.97
CA ASN A 357 -13.33 7.76 2.80
C ASN A 357 -12.88 6.40 3.38
N THR A 358 -13.01 6.23 4.70
CA THR A 358 -12.72 4.98 5.41
C THR A 358 -13.95 4.43 6.16
N ASP A 359 -15.15 4.93 5.85
CA ASP A 359 -16.39 4.47 6.46
C ASP A 359 -16.66 3.03 6.06
N LEU A 360 -17.26 2.25 6.95
CA LEU A 360 -17.61 0.87 6.66
C LEU A 360 -18.79 0.79 5.68
N ASP A 361 -18.61 0.12 4.55
CA ASP A 361 -19.71 -0.29 3.68
C ASP A 361 -20.05 -1.77 3.93
N GLU A 362 -21.12 -2.02 4.68
CA GLU A 362 -21.62 -3.36 4.99
C GLU A 362 -21.94 -4.18 3.74
N SER A 363 -22.36 -3.55 2.64
CA SER A 363 -22.64 -4.26 1.38
C SER A 363 -21.38 -4.88 0.78
N VAL A 364 -20.23 -4.22 0.92
CA VAL A 364 -18.93 -4.74 0.47
C VAL A 364 -18.53 -5.98 1.27
N ILE A 365 -18.83 -6.01 2.56
CA ILE A 365 -18.55 -7.19 3.39
C ILE A 365 -19.46 -8.36 2.99
N GLY A 366 -20.72 -8.09 2.68
CA GLY A 366 -21.62 -9.08 2.09
C GLY A 366 -21.08 -9.65 0.78
N TYR A 367 -20.51 -8.82 -0.10
CA TYR A 367 -19.86 -9.28 -1.32
C TYR A 367 -18.60 -10.11 -1.06
N ILE A 368 -17.74 -9.72 -0.11
CA ILE A 368 -16.57 -10.51 0.30
C ILE A 368 -17.00 -11.88 0.82
N TRP A 369 -18.01 -11.93 1.70
CA TRP A 369 -18.53 -13.18 2.25
C TRP A 369 -19.11 -14.08 1.17
N LYS A 370 -19.93 -13.51 0.27
CA LYS A 370 -20.49 -14.25 -0.86
C LYS A 370 -19.38 -14.82 -1.74
N ARG A 371 -18.37 -14.01 -2.07
CA ARG A 371 -17.23 -14.44 -2.90
C ARG A 371 -16.42 -15.53 -2.21
N ALA A 372 -16.16 -15.41 -0.91
CA ALA A 372 -15.54 -16.49 -0.13
C ALA A 372 -16.38 -17.78 -0.18
N GLY A 373 -17.70 -17.68 -0.05
CA GLY A 373 -18.62 -18.81 -0.18
C GLY A 373 -18.61 -19.47 -1.56
N GLU A 374 -18.26 -18.75 -2.63
CA GLU A 374 -18.08 -19.35 -3.96
C GLU A 374 -16.89 -20.34 -3.98
N PHE A 375 -15.85 -20.09 -3.18
CA PHE A 375 -14.68 -20.97 -3.03
C PHE A 375 -14.83 -21.97 -1.90
N PHE A 376 -15.57 -21.67 -0.84
CA PHE A 376 -15.72 -22.53 0.34
C PHE A 376 -17.20 -22.85 0.59
N PRO A 377 -17.72 -24.01 0.12
CA PRO A 377 -19.13 -24.35 0.23
C PRO A 377 -19.66 -24.37 1.66
N LYS A 378 -18.80 -24.70 2.65
CA LYS A 378 -19.13 -24.66 4.08
C LYS A 378 -19.60 -23.29 4.57
N LEU A 379 -19.14 -22.20 3.94
CA LEU A 379 -19.58 -20.85 4.32
C LEU A 379 -20.99 -20.53 3.83
N ARG A 380 -21.49 -21.21 2.79
CA ARG A 380 -22.83 -20.96 2.22
C ARG A 380 -23.95 -21.37 3.17
N THR A 381 -23.67 -22.29 4.10
CA THR A 381 -24.65 -22.76 5.10
C THR A 381 -24.68 -21.87 6.34
N LEU A 382 -23.83 -20.84 6.41
CA LEU A 382 -23.68 -19.97 7.56
C LEU A 382 -24.19 -18.56 7.22
N SER A 383 -24.87 -17.92 8.17
CA SER A 383 -25.18 -16.50 8.07
C SER A 383 -24.04 -15.68 8.68
N LEU A 384 -23.60 -14.64 7.96
CA LEU A 384 -22.61 -13.70 8.48
C LEU A 384 -23.12 -12.96 9.73
N SER A 385 -24.44 -12.80 9.89
CA SER A 385 -25.05 -12.20 11.10
C SER A 385 -24.74 -13.00 12.36
N ASP A 386 -24.69 -14.33 12.23
CA ASP A 386 -24.52 -15.25 13.36
C ASP A 386 -23.06 -15.22 13.86
N LEU A 387 -22.15 -14.74 13.02
CA LEU A 387 -20.73 -14.55 13.30
C LEU A 387 -20.39 -13.13 13.80
N SER A 388 -21.38 -12.28 14.07
CA SER A 388 -21.18 -10.87 14.41
C SER A 388 -20.23 -10.63 15.59
N ALA A 389 -20.25 -11.51 16.61
CA ALA A 389 -19.35 -11.39 17.77
C ALA A 389 -17.87 -11.65 17.43
N ALA A 390 -17.60 -12.55 16.48
CA ALA A 390 -16.25 -12.91 16.03
C ALA A 390 -15.80 -12.09 14.80
N ARG A 391 -16.71 -11.31 14.20
CA ARG A 391 -16.45 -10.55 12.99
C ARG A 391 -15.78 -9.21 13.32
N LYS A 392 -14.65 -8.95 12.65
CA LYS A 392 -14.03 -7.63 12.54
C LYS A 392 -13.88 -7.25 11.07
N VAL A 393 -13.71 -5.95 10.82
CA VAL A 393 -13.38 -5.43 9.49
C VAL A 393 -12.17 -4.52 9.59
N ARG A 394 -11.17 -4.74 8.73
CA ARG A 394 -10.06 -3.81 8.54
C ARG A 394 -10.30 -3.02 7.26
N ILE A 395 -10.12 -1.71 7.33
CA ILE A 395 -10.29 -0.80 6.19
C ILE A 395 -8.98 -0.04 6.00
N GLY A 396 -8.46 -0.04 4.77
CA GLY A 396 -7.20 0.62 4.45
C GLY A 396 -7.25 1.36 3.12
N LEU A 397 -6.48 2.44 3.02
CA LEU A 397 -6.28 3.21 1.79
C LEU A 397 -4.91 2.89 1.20
N ARG A 398 -4.88 2.00 0.19
CA ARG A 398 -3.65 1.62 -0.50
C ARG A 398 -3.14 2.82 -1.31
N PRO A 399 -1.83 3.10 -1.30
CA PRO A 399 -1.23 4.13 -2.16
C PRO A 399 -1.13 3.59 -3.59
N TYR A 400 -2.20 3.76 -4.37
CA TYR A 400 -2.27 3.30 -5.75
C TYR A 400 -1.45 4.20 -6.68
N MET A 401 -0.77 3.59 -7.64
CA MET A 401 -0.07 4.25 -8.75
C MET A 401 -0.64 3.76 -10.08
N PRO A 402 -0.98 4.65 -11.03
CA PRO A 402 -1.57 4.27 -12.31
C PRO A 402 -0.72 3.33 -13.14
N ASP A 403 0.60 3.48 -13.09
CA ASP A 403 1.56 2.66 -13.83
C ASP A 403 1.98 1.39 -13.06
N GLY A 404 1.37 1.12 -11.91
CA GLY A 404 1.60 -0.06 -11.09
C GLY A 404 2.97 -0.12 -10.39
N LYS A 405 3.78 0.94 -10.47
CA LYS A 405 5.13 1.00 -9.90
C LYS A 405 5.18 2.01 -8.75
N PRO A 406 5.84 1.69 -7.62
CA PRO A 406 6.10 2.70 -6.61
C PRO A 406 6.97 3.83 -7.20
N MET A 407 6.83 5.01 -6.62
CA MET A 407 7.68 6.16 -6.89
C MET A 407 8.73 6.26 -5.79
N ILE A 408 9.98 6.06 -6.15
CA ILE A 408 11.14 5.99 -5.26
C ILE A 408 12.28 6.80 -5.85
N GLY A 409 12.74 7.82 -5.14
CA GLY A 409 13.92 8.58 -5.54
C GLY A 409 13.88 10.07 -5.20
N PRO A 410 14.90 10.82 -5.64
CA PRO A 410 15.00 12.26 -5.39
C PRO A 410 13.91 13.03 -6.13
N VAL A 411 13.45 14.12 -5.52
CA VAL A 411 12.53 15.07 -6.13
C VAL A 411 13.32 15.97 -7.09
N PRO A 412 12.94 16.07 -8.38
CA PRO A 412 13.60 16.97 -9.32
C PRO A 412 13.61 18.42 -8.82
N GLY A 413 14.78 19.05 -8.86
CA GLY A 413 14.97 20.43 -8.39
C GLY A 413 15.19 20.58 -6.88
N LEU A 414 15.15 19.50 -6.10
CA LEU A 414 15.49 19.49 -4.66
C LEU A 414 16.51 18.38 -4.39
N SER A 415 17.77 18.75 -4.15
CA SER A 415 18.88 17.81 -3.90
C SER A 415 18.70 16.94 -2.64
N ASN A 416 17.88 17.39 -1.70
CA ASN A 416 17.76 16.77 -0.38
C ASN A 416 16.36 16.23 -0.05
N VAL A 417 15.43 16.18 -1.01
CA VAL A 417 14.09 15.63 -0.80
C VAL A 417 13.89 14.37 -1.62
N TYR A 418 13.38 13.32 -0.99
CA TYR A 418 13.15 12.01 -1.58
C TYR A 418 11.70 11.58 -1.38
N ILE A 419 11.16 10.80 -2.31
CA ILE A 419 9.83 10.17 -2.20
C ILE A 419 10.02 8.65 -2.13
N ALA A 420 9.20 7.99 -1.32
CA ALA A 420 9.07 6.53 -1.27
C ALA A 420 7.60 6.16 -1.00
N ALA A 421 6.77 6.09 -2.05
CA ALA A 421 5.34 5.84 -1.95
C ALA A 421 4.81 5.07 -3.17
N GLY A 422 3.51 4.75 -3.17
CA GLY A 422 2.86 4.13 -4.33
C GLY A 422 2.94 2.61 -4.40
N HIS A 423 3.26 1.93 -3.30
CA HIS A 423 3.44 0.47 -3.25
C HIS A 423 2.13 -0.36 -3.32
N GLU A 424 0.96 0.26 -3.47
CA GLU A 424 -0.36 -0.39 -3.44
C GLU A 424 -0.48 -1.42 -2.30
N GLY A 425 -0.82 -2.67 -2.60
CA GLY A 425 -0.90 -3.80 -1.67
C GLY A 425 0.43 -4.52 -1.44
N SER A 426 1.53 -4.05 -2.03
CA SER A 426 2.87 -4.64 -1.94
C SER A 426 3.80 -3.87 -0.98
N GLY A 427 3.24 -3.01 -0.12
CA GLY A 427 4.04 -2.20 0.81
C GLY A 427 4.93 -3.02 1.74
N LEU A 428 4.39 -4.08 2.35
CA LEU A 428 5.18 -4.98 3.21
C LEU A 428 6.22 -5.77 2.40
N SER A 429 5.83 -6.31 1.25
CA SER A 429 6.73 -7.14 0.44
C SER A 429 7.93 -6.37 -0.11
N MET A 430 7.78 -5.07 -0.43
CA MET A 430 8.86 -4.23 -0.96
C MET A 430 9.53 -3.31 0.08
N ALA A 431 9.11 -3.35 1.36
CA ALA A 431 9.54 -2.37 2.36
C ALA A 431 11.05 -2.31 2.58
N LEU A 432 11.70 -3.46 2.83
CA LEU A 432 13.13 -3.49 3.16
C LEU A 432 14.00 -3.18 1.94
N GLY A 433 13.60 -3.64 0.75
CA GLY A 433 14.28 -3.28 -0.50
C GLY A 433 14.14 -1.78 -0.84
N THR A 434 12.97 -1.19 -0.57
CA THR A 434 12.75 0.26 -0.72
C THR A 434 13.63 1.04 0.26
N ALA A 435 13.74 0.57 1.50
CA ALA A 435 14.58 1.18 2.51
C ALA A 435 16.05 1.19 2.11
N GLU A 436 16.59 0.05 1.70
CA GLU A 436 17.96 -0.05 1.18
C GLU A 436 18.19 0.89 0.00
N MET A 437 17.28 0.90 -0.98
CA MET A 437 17.38 1.77 -2.15
C MET A 437 17.42 3.26 -1.79
N VAL A 438 16.54 3.73 -0.91
CA VAL A 438 16.49 5.14 -0.50
C VAL A 438 17.74 5.53 0.28
N VAL A 439 18.21 4.67 1.18
CA VAL A 439 19.40 4.95 1.98
C VAL A 439 20.66 4.95 1.11
N ASP A 440 20.81 3.99 0.19
CA ASP A 440 21.91 3.97 -0.77
C ASP A 440 21.97 5.28 -1.57
N MET A 441 20.83 5.79 -2.05
CA MET A 441 20.76 7.08 -2.75
C MET A 441 21.23 8.24 -1.87
N VAL A 442 20.74 8.33 -0.63
CA VAL A 442 21.08 9.45 0.30
C VAL A 442 22.54 9.39 0.76
N LEU A 443 23.10 8.19 0.87
CA LEU A 443 24.50 7.99 1.27
C LEU A 443 25.47 8.00 0.09
N GLY A 444 24.97 7.95 -1.15
CA GLY A 444 25.79 7.90 -2.36
C GLY A 444 26.45 6.53 -2.58
N TYR A 445 25.83 5.46 -2.09
CA TYR A 445 26.32 4.09 -2.26
C TYR A 445 25.84 3.48 -3.58
N PRO A 446 26.60 2.53 -4.16
CA PRO A 446 26.13 1.78 -5.33
C PRO A 446 24.89 0.97 -4.99
N GLY A 447 23.77 1.29 -5.65
CA GLY A 447 22.49 0.63 -5.42
C GLY A 447 22.51 -0.86 -5.78
N LYS A 448 21.75 -1.68 -5.04
CA LYS A 448 21.62 -3.13 -5.27
C LYS A 448 20.61 -3.51 -6.34
N VAL A 449 19.64 -2.63 -6.60
CA VAL A 449 18.57 -2.81 -7.57
C VAL A 449 18.51 -1.56 -8.44
N ASN A 450 18.24 -1.72 -9.74
CA ASN A 450 18.07 -0.60 -10.64
C ASN A 450 16.88 0.27 -10.19
N SER A 451 17.16 1.54 -9.87
CA SER A 451 16.16 2.48 -9.39
C SER A 451 15.45 3.26 -10.50
N ALA A 452 15.97 3.26 -11.73
CA ALA A 452 15.44 4.04 -12.84
C ALA A 452 13.93 3.82 -13.09
N PRO A 453 13.37 2.60 -13.01
CA PRO A 453 11.93 2.38 -13.19
C PRO A 453 11.05 3.08 -12.13
N PHE A 454 11.62 3.45 -10.98
CA PHE A 454 10.92 4.04 -9.83
C PHE A 454 11.11 5.55 -9.73
N ALA A 455 11.93 6.17 -10.60
CA ALA A 455 12.24 7.59 -10.53
C ALA A 455 10.97 8.47 -10.45
N VAL A 456 11.07 9.57 -9.71
CA VAL A 456 10.00 10.57 -9.54
C VAL A 456 9.69 11.27 -10.87
N HIS A 457 10.72 11.48 -11.69
CA HIS A 457 10.57 11.89 -13.08
C HIS A 457 10.84 10.69 -13.98
N ARG A 458 9.82 10.23 -14.69
CA ARG A 458 9.92 9.17 -15.69
C ARG A 458 8.94 9.46 -16.82
N ASP A 459 9.39 9.22 -18.05
CA ASP A 459 8.62 9.45 -19.28
C ASP A 459 7.43 8.49 -19.44
#